data_AF-A0A9P8M1B0-F1
#
_entry.id   AF-A0A9P8M1B0-F1
#
_cell.length_a   1.000
_cell.length_b   1.000
_cell.length_c   1.000
_cell.angle_alpha   90.00
_cell.angle_beta   90.00
_cell.angle_gamma   90.00
#
_symmetry.space_group_name_H-M   'P 1'
#
loop_
_entity.id
_entity.type
_entity.pdbx_description
1 polymer ?
#
loop_
_entity_poly.entity_id
_entity_poly.type
_entity_poly.pdbx_seq_one_letter_code
_entity_poly.pdbx_strand_id
1 'polypeptide(L)'
;MALEGASQVSDKSRTLYGSRFRDVSFQRGLIVLSDEEGAVKTSLSFLPDKHVPGHYVLTIFSTTTISTSWTKCCHGTVLPEYTSELQSKVEESVVDMQWWEQRQRHQLLPNDDAAEFVDVDAFGDHLQRIGMDCGPLFRNVVSLQDIPSSKAS
;
A
#
# COMPACT_ATOMS: atom_id res chain seq x y z
N MET A 1 -8.78 5.51 -2.26
CA MET A 1 -9.44 5.11 -3.52
C MET A 1 -9.71 3.62 -3.61
N ALA A 2 -8.74 2.74 -3.89
CA ALA A 2 -9.04 1.32 -4.14
C ALA A 2 -9.65 0.58 -2.93
N LEU A 3 -9.17 0.87 -1.71
CA LEU A 3 -9.73 0.31 -0.47
C LEU A 3 -11.18 0.77 -0.23
N GLU A 4 -11.48 2.02 -0.56
CA GLU A 4 -12.85 2.56 -0.49
C GLU A 4 -13.74 1.89 -1.53
N GLY A 5 -13.25 1.70 -2.77
CA GLY A 5 -13.96 0.94 -3.80
C GLY A 5 -14.28 -0.49 -3.36
N ALA A 6 -13.32 -1.17 -2.73
CA ALA A 6 -13.52 -2.51 -2.16
C ALA A 6 -14.61 -2.51 -1.07
N SER A 7 -14.60 -1.50 -0.19
CA SER A 7 -15.65 -1.32 0.82
C SER A 7 -17.02 -1.04 0.20
N GLN A 8 -17.10 -0.29 -0.89
CA GLN A 8 -18.38 0.01 -1.55
C GLN A 8 -19.01 -1.24 -2.19
N VAL A 9 -18.20 -2.12 -2.79
CA VAL A 9 -18.68 -3.35 -3.44
C VAL A 9 -18.73 -4.57 -2.52
N SER A 10 -18.34 -4.42 -1.25
CA SER A 10 -18.35 -5.51 -0.29
C SER A 10 -19.78 -6.01 -0.05
N ASP A 11 -19.93 -7.31 0.14
CA ASP A 11 -21.16 -7.93 0.61
C ASP A 11 -21.53 -7.37 1.99
N LYS A 12 -22.64 -6.63 2.05
CA LYS A 12 -23.12 -5.96 3.26
C LYS A 12 -23.75 -6.93 4.26
N SER A 13 -24.00 -8.18 3.88
CA SER A 13 -24.48 -9.22 4.79
C SER A 13 -23.37 -9.85 5.64
N ARG A 14 -22.10 -9.61 5.28
CA ARG A 14 -20.93 -10.20 5.94
C ARG A 14 -20.08 -9.10 6.56
N THR A 15 -19.42 -9.41 7.67
CA THR A 15 -18.46 -8.50 8.29
C THR A 15 -17.16 -8.53 7.50
N LEU A 16 -16.87 -7.43 6.77
CA LEU A 16 -15.59 -7.23 6.10
C LEU A 16 -14.46 -7.14 7.14
N TYR A 17 -13.52 -8.08 7.09
CA TYR A 17 -12.33 -8.12 7.93
C TYR A 17 -11.23 -7.22 7.35
N GLY A 18 -11.05 -7.25 6.02
CA GLY A 18 -9.98 -6.53 5.36
C GLY A 18 -10.03 -6.62 3.84
N SER A 19 -8.95 -6.22 3.20
CA SER A 19 -8.81 -6.33 1.74
C SER A 19 -7.37 -6.65 1.40
N ARG A 20 -7.18 -7.67 0.56
CA ARG A 20 -5.86 -8.09 0.10
C ARG A 20 -5.63 -7.57 -1.31
N PHE A 21 -4.54 -6.83 -1.48
CA PHE A 21 -4.09 -6.34 -2.77
C PHE A 21 -3.06 -7.30 -3.36
N ARG A 22 -3.14 -7.57 -4.66
CA ARG A 22 -2.21 -8.42 -5.40
C ARG A 22 -1.82 -7.76 -6.72
N ASP A 23 -0.59 -8.03 -7.14
CA ASP A 23 -0.05 -7.61 -8.44
C ASP A 23 -0.25 -6.11 -8.71
N VAL A 24 -0.08 -5.30 -7.65
CA VAL A 24 -0.20 -3.85 -7.74
C VAL A 24 1.01 -3.30 -8.47
N SER A 25 0.76 -2.64 -9.59
CA SER A 25 1.79 -2.02 -10.42
C SER A 25 1.50 -0.54 -10.60
N PHE A 26 2.54 0.28 -10.43
CA PHE A 26 2.53 1.71 -10.67
C PHE A 26 3.23 1.99 -12.00
N GLN A 27 2.47 2.42 -12.99
CA GLN A 27 2.99 2.69 -14.34
C GLN A 27 3.45 4.13 -14.50
N ARG A 28 2.83 5.05 -13.76
CA ARG A 28 3.12 6.48 -13.87
C ARG A 28 2.85 7.20 -12.56
N GLY A 29 3.77 8.07 -12.16
CA GLY A 29 3.55 9.05 -11.09
C GLY A 29 2.53 10.10 -11.49
N LEU A 30 1.69 10.50 -10.54
CA LEU A 30 0.72 11.58 -10.73
C LEU A 30 1.35 12.90 -10.26
N ILE A 31 1.42 13.89 -11.16
CA ILE A 31 1.91 15.23 -10.83
C ILE A 31 0.69 16.10 -10.58
N VAL A 32 0.62 16.67 -9.37
CA VAL A 32 -0.41 17.64 -8.99
C VAL A 32 0.31 18.97 -8.85
N LEU A 33 -0.02 19.92 -9.73
CA LEU A 33 0.54 21.26 -9.69
C LEU A 33 -0.27 22.10 -8.69
N SER A 34 0.41 23.06 -8.07
CA SER A 34 -0.21 23.96 -7.08
C SER A 34 -1.02 25.10 -7.71
N ASP A 35 -1.09 25.18 -9.04
CA ASP A 35 -1.85 26.19 -9.78
C ASP A 35 -3.30 25.75 -10.04
N GLU A 36 -4.21 26.73 -10.05
CA GLU A 36 -5.65 26.49 -10.25
C GLU A 36 -5.98 25.89 -11.63
N GLU A 37 -5.09 26.08 -12.61
CA GLU A 37 -5.23 25.58 -13.99
C GLU A 37 -4.79 24.11 -14.13
N GLY A 38 -3.99 23.60 -13.19
CA GLY A 38 -3.44 22.24 -13.16
C GLY A 38 -4.34 21.18 -12.52
N ALA A 39 -5.65 21.44 -12.37
CA ALA A 39 -6.57 20.52 -11.69
C ALA A 39 -6.53 19.12 -12.32
N VAL A 40 -6.20 18.13 -11.48
CA VAL A 40 -6.11 16.72 -11.86
C VAL A 40 -7.41 16.02 -11.52
N LYS A 41 -7.97 15.32 -12.51
CA LYS A 41 -9.10 14.41 -12.31
C LYS A 41 -8.58 12.99 -12.23
N THR A 42 -9.00 12.26 -11.20
CA THR A 42 -8.73 10.82 -11.06
C THR A 42 -10.01 10.02 -11.21
N SER A 43 -9.91 8.84 -11.80
CA SER A 43 -11.01 7.90 -11.94
C SER A 43 -10.58 6.51 -11.51
N LEU A 44 -11.43 5.82 -10.76
CA LEU A 44 -11.24 4.44 -10.36
C LEU A 44 -12.15 3.55 -11.22
N SER A 45 -11.54 2.62 -11.94
CA SER A 45 -12.24 1.45 -12.48
C SER A 45 -12.06 0.29 -11.51
N PHE A 46 -13.17 -0.28 -11.05
CA PHE A 46 -13.19 -1.38 -10.09
C PHE A 46 -14.24 -2.39 -10.54
N LEU A 47 -13.80 -3.47 -11.18
CA LEU A 47 -14.69 -4.43 -11.85
C LEU A 47 -14.42 -5.85 -11.35
N PRO A 48 -15.43 -6.71 -11.24
CA PRO A 48 -15.21 -8.13 -10.94
C PRO A 48 -14.23 -8.76 -11.93
N ASP A 49 -13.31 -9.57 -11.42
CA ASP A 49 -12.43 -10.38 -12.23
C ASP A 49 -13.24 -11.44 -13.00
N LYS A 50 -12.98 -11.57 -14.30
CA LYS A 50 -13.72 -12.48 -15.18
C LYS A 50 -13.35 -13.95 -14.97
N HIS A 51 -12.18 -14.20 -14.40
CA HIS A 51 -11.60 -15.53 -14.23
C HIS A 51 -11.62 -16.00 -12.78
N VAL A 52 -11.59 -15.07 -11.82
CA VAL A 52 -11.51 -15.40 -10.39
C VAL A 52 -12.69 -14.80 -9.62
N PRO A 53 -13.71 -15.59 -9.26
CA PRO A 53 -14.86 -15.11 -8.49
C PRO A 53 -14.45 -14.44 -7.17
N GLY A 54 -15.11 -13.32 -6.84
CA GLY A 54 -14.85 -12.56 -5.61
C GLY A 54 -13.61 -11.66 -5.66
N HIS A 55 -12.78 -11.76 -6.71
CA HIS A 55 -11.70 -10.82 -6.97
C HIS A 55 -12.21 -9.65 -7.81
N TYR A 56 -11.55 -8.50 -7.67
CA TYR A 56 -11.84 -7.29 -8.43
C TYR A 56 -10.57 -6.75 -9.06
N VAL A 57 -10.61 -6.49 -10.35
CA VAL A 57 -9.56 -5.77 -11.06
C VAL A 57 -9.73 -4.28 -10.78
N LEU A 58 -8.67 -3.68 -10.23
CA LEU A 58 -8.59 -2.26 -9.97
C LEU A 58 -7.74 -1.59 -11.06
N THR A 59 -8.14 -0.41 -11.50
CA THR A 59 -7.30 0.47 -12.30
C THR A 59 -7.59 1.93 -11.95
N ILE A 60 -6.54 2.67 -11.64
CA ILE A 60 -6.60 4.12 -11.38
C ILE A 60 -6.13 4.83 -12.64
N PHE A 61 -6.96 5.74 -13.13
CA PHE A 61 -6.65 6.62 -14.23
C PHE A 61 -6.56 8.07 -13.75
N SER A 62 -5.81 8.89 -14.46
CA SER A 62 -5.80 10.34 -14.29
C SER A 62 -5.89 11.07 -15.62
N THR A 63 -6.44 12.28 -15.59
CA THR A 63 -6.34 13.26 -16.67
C THR A 63 -6.18 14.66 -16.09
N THR A 64 -5.60 15.57 -16.87
CA THR A 64 -5.58 17.01 -16.56
C THR A 64 -6.77 17.69 -17.23
N THR A 65 -7.05 18.94 -16.85
CA THR A 65 -8.04 19.82 -17.51
C THR A 65 -7.76 20.03 -19.00
N ILE A 66 -6.48 20.06 -19.38
CA ILE A 66 -6.02 20.30 -20.75
C ILE A 66 -6.09 19.01 -21.60
N SER A 67 -5.93 17.84 -20.98
CA SER A 67 -5.94 16.56 -21.66
C SER A 67 -7.34 16.00 -21.82
N THR A 68 -7.65 15.50 -23.01
CA THR A 68 -8.88 14.74 -23.28
C THR A 68 -8.70 13.23 -23.07
N SER A 69 -7.47 12.75 -22.87
CA SER A 69 -7.16 11.33 -22.71
C SER A 69 -6.86 10.95 -21.27
N TRP A 70 -7.48 9.86 -20.83
CA TRP A 70 -7.20 9.24 -19.54
C TRP A 70 -5.95 8.39 -19.62
N THR A 71 -5.01 8.61 -18.71
CA THR A 71 -3.78 7.79 -18.61
C THR A 71 -3.91 6.83 -17.43
N LYS A 72 -3.49 5.58 -17.62
CA LYS A 72 -3.40 4.58 -16.54
C LYS A 72 -2.23 4.91 -15.61
N CYS A 73 -2.49 5.03 -14.31
CA CYS A 73 -1.47 5.32 -13.29
C CYS A 73 -1.07 4.07 -12.52
N CYS A 74 -2.06 3.29 -12.10
CA CYS A 74 -1.89 2.13 -11.24
C CYS A 74 -2.93 1.06 -11.60
N HIS A 75 -2.57 -0.20 -11.51
CA HIS A 75 -3.51 -1.31 -11.64
C HIS A 75 -3.12 -2.46 -10.72
N GLY A 76 -4.04 -3.40 -10.51
CA GLY A 76 -3.83 -4.59 -9.71
C GLY A 76 -5.15 -5.30 -9.44
N THR A 77 -5.13 -6.23 -8.48
CA THR A 77 -6.30 -7.00 -8.09
C THR A 77 -6.57 -6.84 -6.60
N VAL A 78 -7.83 -6.77 -6.21
CA VAL A 78 -8.27 -6.71 -4.80
C VAL A 78 -9.18 -7.89 -4.50
N LEU A 79 -8.94 -8.52 -3.37
CA LEU A 79 -9.81 -9.54 -2.77
C LEU A 79 -10.35 -9.01 -1.44
N PRO A 80 -11.66 -8.73 -1.32
CA PRO A 80 -12.29 -8.46 -0.03
C PRO A 80 -12.23 -9.71 0.86
N GLU A 81 -11.76 -9.53 2.09
CA GLU A 81 -11.64 -10.61 3.07
C GLU A 81 -12.70 -10.42 4.14
N TYR A 82 -13.56 -11.41 4.32
CA TYR A 82 -14.64 -11.37 5.31
C TYR A 82 -14.28 -12.24 6.50
N THR A 83 -14.79 -11.87 7.66
CA THR A 83 -14.72 -12.70 8.85
C THR A 83 -15.47 -13.99 8.57
N SER A 84 -14.83 -15.14 8.82
CA SER A 84 -15.52 -16.44 8.79
C SER A 84 -16.18 -16.68 10.15
N GLU A 85 -17.43 -17.14 10.18
CA GLU A 85 -18.08 -17.60 11.42
C GLU A 85 -17.32 -18.77 12.07
N LEU A 86 -16.45 -19.44 11.32
CA LEU A 86 -15.58 -20.55 11.75
C LEU A 86 -14.16 -20.13 12.15
N GLN A 87 -13.83 -18.82 12.25
CA GLN A 87 -12.56 -18.36 12.84
C GLN A 87 -12.48 -18.60 14.37
N SER A 88 -13.19 -19.60 14.88
CA SER A 88 -12.89 -20.25 16.15
C SER A 88 -12.09 -21.54 15.88
N LYS A 89 -10.76 -21.40 15.90
CA LYS A 89 -9.75 -22.41 16.31
C LYS A 89 -9.01 -23.34 15.32
N VAL A 90 -9.29 -23.48 14.02
CA VAL A 90 -8.58 -24.56 13.25
C VAL A 90 -7.97 -24.22 11.88
N GLU A 91 -8.36 -23.15 11.17
CA GLU A 91 -7.73 -22.85 9.86
C GLU A 91 -6.98 -21.52 9.89
N GLU A 92 -5.81 -21.55 10.53
CA GLU A 92 -4.76 -20.56 10.31
C GLU A 92 -4.23 -20.80 8.88
N SER A 93 -4.62 -19.94 7.95
CA SER A 93 -4.33 -20.11 6.54
C SER A 93 -2.81 -20.08 6.30
N VAL A 94 -2.30 -20.76 5.26
CA VAL A 94 -0.86 -20.75 4.89
C VAL A 94 -0.30 -19.33 4.73
N VAL A 95 -1.16 -18.35 4.40
CA VAL A 95 -0.78 -16.92 4.30
C VAL A 95 -0.60 -16.27 5.68
N ASP A 96 -1.39 -16.67 6.68
CA ASP A 96 -1.17 -16.24 8.07
C ASP A 96 0.13 -16.79 8.62
N MET A 97 0.50 -18.03 8.26
CA MET A 97 1.77 -18.63 8.70
C MET A 97 2.98 -17.87 8.13
N GLN A 98 3.00 -17.54 6.84
CA GLN A 98 4.08 -16.74 6.24
C GLN A 98 4.14 -15.32 6.83
N TRP A 99 2.99 -14.68 7.03
CA TRP A 99 2.94 -13.35 7.66
C TRP A 99 3.40 -13.39 9.11
N TRP A 100 3.00 -14.43 9.85
CA TRP A 100 3.41 -14.67 11.22
C TRP A 100 4.92 -14.92 11.31
N GLU A 101 5.49 -15.74 10.43
CA GLU A 101 6.94 -15.97 10.34
C GLU A 101 7.71 -14.67 10.07
N GLN A 102 7.26 -13.87 9.09
CA GLN A 102 7.87 -12.56 8.82
C GLN A 102 7.76 -11.64 10.03
N ARG A 103 6.60 -11.61 10.69
CA ARG A 103 6.38 -10.79 11.87
C ARG A 103 7.28 -11.20 13.03
N GLN A 104 7.43 -12.50 13.29
CA GLN A 104 8.35 -13.03 14.29
C GLN A 104 9.79 -12.62 13.95
N ARG A 105 10.21 -12.81 12.69
CA ARG A 105 11.55 -12.41 12.25
C ARG A 105 11.79 -10.91 12.47
N HIS A 106 10.84 -10.06 12.09
CA HIS A 106 10.94 -8.62 12.26
C HIS A 106 10.86 -8.16 13.73
N GLN A 107 10.17 -8.91 14.60
CA GLN A 107 10.11 -8.59 16.04
C GLN A 107 11.42 -8.86 16.77
N LEU A 108 12.28 -9.72 16.23
CA LEU A 108 13.59 -10.03 16.81
C LEU A 108 14.65 -8.99 16.43
N LEU A 109 14.47 -8.28 15.30
CA LEU A 109 15.41 -7.30 14.76
C LEU A 109 15.75 -6.13 15.72
N PRO A 110 14.81 -5.52 16.46
CA PRO A 110 15.13 -4.39 17.34
C PRO A 110 15.97 -4.75 18.57
N ASN A 111 16.09 -6.04 18.89
CA ASN A 111 16.89 -6.55 20.00
C ASN A 111 18.25 -7.09 19.52
N ASP A 112 18.62 -6.84 18.27
CA ASP A 112 19.94 -7.20 17.75
C ASP A 112 20.99 -6.26 18.36
N ASP A 113 22.04 -6.82 18.97
CA ASP A 113 23.13 -6.05 19.59
C ASP A 113 23.89 -5.18 18.56
N ALA A 114 23.78 -5.50 17.27
CA ALA A 114 24.36 -4.73 16.18
C ALA A 114 23.47 -3.58 15.69
N ALA A 115 22.24 -3.45 16.17
CA ALA A 115 21.30 -2.41 15.71
C ALA A 115 21.77 -1.01 16.12
N GLU A 116 21.88 -0.12 15.14
CA GLU A 116 22.24 1.29 15.35
C GLU A 116 21.01 2.17 15.14
N PHE A 117 20.75 3.07 16.10
CA PHE A 117 19.69 4.06 15.94
C PHE A 117 20.10 5.11 14.91
N VAL A 118 19.24 5.31 13.91
CA VAL A 118 19.40 6.36 12.91
C VAL A 118 18.74 7.63 13.43
N ASP A 119 19.47 8.74 13.36
CA ASP A 119 18.91 10.07 13.60
C ASP A 119 17.85 10.37 12.52
N VAL A 120 16.60 10.43 12.94
CA VAL A 120 15.42 10.63 12.09
C VAL A 120 15.44 11.99 11.42
N ASP A 121 15.95 13.03 12.09
CA ASP A 121 16.02 14.38 11.53
C ASP A 121 17.08 14.43 10.42
N ALA A 122 18.27 13.86 10.69
CA ALA A 122 19.32 13.73 9.68
C ALA A 122 18.88 12.87 8.49
N PHE A 123 18.10 11.82 8.72
CA PHE A 123 17.50 11.01 7.66
C PHE A 123 16.49 11.81 6.82
N GLY A 124 15.61 12.58 7.45
CA GLY A 124 14.69 13.48 6.77
C GLY A 124 15.40 14.53 5.90
N ASP A 125 16.46 15.13 6.43
CA ASP A 125 17.30 16.09 5.70
C ASP A 125 18.02 15.42 4.53
N HIS A 126 18.46 14.16 4.71
CA HIS A 126 19.03 13.37 3.62
C HIS A 126 18.01 13.13 2.49
N LEU A 127 16.78 12.73 2.83
CA LEU A 127 15.70 12.54 1.85
C LEU A 127 15.41 13.84 1.09
N GLN A 128 15.34 14.97 1.79
CA GLN A 128 15.15 16.27 1.17
C GLN A 128 16.29 16.62 0.21
N ARG A 129 17.55 16.38 0.61
CA ARG A 129 18.74 16.61 -0.23
C ARG A 129 18.73 15.79 -1.52
N ILE A 130 18.18 14.58 -1.51
CA ILE A 130 18.06 13.74 -2.72
C ILE A 130 16.78 14.00 -3.53
N GLY A 131 15.99 15.01 -3.15
CA GLY A 131 14.81 15.46 -3.90
C GLY A 131 13.46 14.94 -3.39
N MET A 132 13.44 14.25 -2.23
CA MET A 132 12.19 13.90 -1.54
C MET A 132 11.81 14.99 -0.55
N ASP A 133 11.08 16.01 -1.04
CA ASP A 133 10.54 17.06 -0.18
C ASP A 133 9.20 16.64 0.45
N CYS A 134 9.30 15.90 1.56
CA CYS A 134 8.13 15.54 2.35
C CYS A 134 7.76 16.70 3.27
N GLY A 135 6.59 17.30 3.03
CA GLY A 135 6.02 18.30 3.92
C GLY A 135 5.74 17.75 5.34
N PRO A 136 5.43 18.63 6.33
CA PRO A 136 5.37 18.25 7.74
C PRO A 136 4.44 17.08 8.07
N LEU A 137 3.30 16.96 7.38
CA LEU A 137 2.32 15.88 7.59
C LEU A 137 2.75 14.52 7.01
N PHE A 138 3.80 14.48 6.20
CA PHE A 138 4.33 13.27 5.58
C PHE A 138 5.65 12.80 6.22
N ARG A 139 6.22 13.57 7.15
CA ARG A 139 7.38 13.18 7.96
C ARG A 139 6.95 12.33 9.16
N ASN A 140 6.43 11.13 8.90
CA ASN A 140 5.83 10.25 9.92
C ASN A 140 6.76 9.16 10.46
N VAL A 141 8.04 9.13 10.05
CA VAL A 141 9.02 8.22 10.63
C VAL A 141 9.41 8.77 11.99
N VAL A 142 9.19 7.98 13.06
CA VAL A 142 9.49 8.38 14.46
C VAL A 142 10.69 7.66 15.05
N SER A 143 11.07 6.53 14.47
CA SER A 143 12.21 5.75 14.87
C SER A 143 12.69 4.93 13.69
N LEU A 144 14.00 4.87 13.49
CA LEU A 144 14.63 4.06 12.48
C LEU A 144 15.87 3.41 13.09
N GLN A 145 16.04 2.13 12.82
CA GLN A 145 17.23 1.38 13.21
C GLN A 145 17.84 0.80 11.93
N ASP A 146 19.15 0.97 11.78
CA ASP A 146 19.92 0.22 10.82
C ASP A 146 20.42 -1.04 11.51
N ILE A 147 20.27 -2.18 10.85
CA ILE A 147 20.79 -3.46 11.34
C ILE A 147 21.82 -3.88 10.32
N PRO A 148 23.11 -3.56 10.55
CA PRO A 148 24.19 -3.91 9.65
C PRO A 148 24.45 -5.42 9.70
N SER A 149 23.54 -6.23 9.15
CA SER A 149 23.76 -7.65 8.95
C SER A 149 24.40 -7.86 7.59
N SER A 150 25.70 -8.20 7.60
CA SER A 150 26.48 -8.83 6.51
C SER A 150 26.31 -8.22 5.12
N LYS A 151 27.34 -7.48 4.64
CA LYS A 151 27.64 -7.21 3.22
C LYS A 151 26.63 -7.85 2.27
N ALA A 152 25.70 -7.05 1.75
CA ALA A 152 24.86 -7.46 0.64
C ALA A 152 25.78 -7.98 -0.48
N SER A 153 25.85 -9.32 -0.62
CA SER A 153 26.51 -10.01 -1.72
C SER A 153 25.44 -10.51 -2.68
#